data_AF-A0A7G8HL83-F1
#
_entry.id   AF-A0A7G8HL83-F1
#
_cell.length_a   1.000
_cell.length_b   1.000
_cell.length_c   1.000
_cell.angle_alpha   90.00
_cell.angle_beta   90.00
_cell.angle_gamma   90.00
#
_symmetry.space_group_name_H-M   'P 1'
#
loop_
_entity.id
_entity.type
_entity.pdbx_description
1 polymer ?
#
loop_
_entity_poly.entity_id
_entity_poly.type
_entity_poly.pdbx_seq_one_letter_code
_entity_poly.pdbx_strand_id
1 'polypeptide(L)'
;MPDDTDLTPQVPAPPEPGPELQNREQKNHAPLIQLALTELQERRDALQQEIDTLTQRKQQLETEMAASFAGQSDAIARRVKGFQEYLGGALQGLAQSVETLELVAQPVVVQPSPLDAQQSAAEAADQAASAGAAPALADTFRPDEELIRANLKRFLEQPDFYADPWKLRRSLDGADTAVLEDWFFNQGGRGAQPSRGSRPRNVLLASALIAVVGELYGDQFQTLVLAGQPERLGDWRRGLQDALGLGREDFGPNSGIVLFERGDALVERADRLEERGEVPLILIDASEQVVDIPVLQFPLWLAFAAGPGETDDIDDLL
;
A
#
# COMPACT_ATOMS: atom_id res chain seq x y z
N MET A 1 94.76 37.32 -7.56
CA MET A 1 94.50 37.60 -8.99
C MET A 1 93.64 36.47 -9.49
N PRO A 2 92.34 36.70 -9.75
CA PRO A 2 91.40 35.69 -10.22
C PRO A 2 91.48 35.56 -11.74
N ASP A 3 91.21 34.37 -12.26
CA ASP A 3 90.68 34.15 -13.62
C ASP A 3 89.75 32.94 -13.53
N ASP A 4 88.48 33.24 -13.31
CA ASP A 4 87.32 32.37 -13.50
C ASP A 4 86.87 32.55 -14.95
N THR A 5 86.81 31.49 -15.76
CA THR A 5 85.58 31.16 -16.52
C THR A 5 85.61 29.75 -17.11
N ASP A 6 84.71 28.93 -16.56
CA ASP A 6 84.00 27.76 -17.06
C ASP A 6 84.38 27.09 -18.40
N LEU A 7 84.76 25.82 -18.27
CA LEU A 7 84.63 24.78 -19.28
C LEU A 7 83.25 24.12 -19.17
N THR A 8 82.36 24.35 -20.14
CA THR A 8 81.24 23.44 -20.40
C THR A 8 81.26 22.98 -21.86
N PRO A 9 81.24 21.67 -22.15
CA PRO A 9 81.08 21.16 -23.50
C PRO A 9 79.61 21.26 -23.96
N GLN A 10 79.39 21.82 -25.16
CA GLN A 10 78.09 21.84 -25.83
C GLN A 10 77.60 20.42 -26.12
N VAL A 11 76.41 20.08 -25.63
CA VAL A 11 75.65 18.90 -26.01
C VAL A 11 74.95 19.18 -27.36
N PRO A 12 75.04 18.31 -28.38
CA PRO A 12 74.31 18.48 -29.62
C PRO A 12 72.80 18.30 -29.39
N ALA A 13 71.99 19.19 -29.96
CA ALA A 13 70.53 19.13 -29.92
C ALA A 13 69.99 17.83 -30.55
N PRO A 14 68.88 17.26 -30.04
CA PRO A 14 68.25 16.09 -30.64
C PRO A 14 67.71 16.41 -32.04
N PRO A 15 67.71 15.45 -32.99
CA PRO A 15 67.20 15.68 -34.33
C PRO A 15 65.68 15.89 -34.28
N GLU A 16 65.18 16.89 -35.01
CA GLU A 16 63.75 17.07 -35.22
C GLU A 16 63.14 15.83 -35.91
N PRO A 17 61.95 15.37 -35.50
CA PRO A 17 61.31 14.22 -36.13
C PRO A 17 60.89 14.60 -37.55
N GLY A 18 61.44 13.90 -38.54
CA GLY A 18 61.12 14.12 -39.96
C GLY A 18 59.64 13.88 -40.29
N PRO A 19 59.13 14.50 -41.38
CA PRO A 19 57.71 14.52 -41.75
C PRO A 19 57.11 13.14 -42.10
N GLU A 20 57.92 12.08 -42.16
CA GLU A 20 57.47 10.73 -42.49
C GLU A 20 56.83 9.97 -41.31
N LEU A 21 57.18 10.29 -40.06
CA LEU A 21 56.60 9.64 -38.88
C LEU A 21 55.18 10.16 -38.58
N GLN A 22 54.96 11.48 -38.72
CA GLN A 22 53.64 12.11 -38.52
C GLN A 22 52.60 11.63 -39.56
N ASN A 23 53.04 11.32 -40.78
CA ASN A 23 52.16 10.86 -41.86
C ASN A 23 51.74 9.37 -41.72
N ARG A 24 52.52 8.56 -40.98
CA ARG A 24 52.18 7.16 -40.68
C ARG A 24 51.16 7.04 -39.54
N GLU A 25 51.28 7.86 -38.50
CA GLU A 25 50.32 7.90 -37.39
C GLU A 25 48.96 8.45 -37.84
N GLN A 26 48.93 9.51 -38.65
CA GLN A 26 47.69 10.07 -39.22
C GLN A 26 46.94 9.06 -40.12
N LYS A 27 47.66 8.21 -40.87
CA LYS A 27 47.04 7.15 -41.69
C LYS A 27 46.42 6.01 -40.88
N ASN A 28 46.91 5.74 -39.67
CA ASN A 28 46.40 4.67 -38.82
C ASN A 28 45.14 5.07 -38.02
N HIS A 29 44.93 6.36 -37.74
CA HIS A 29 43.74 6.84 -37.03
C HIS A 29 42.52 7.09 -37.93
N ALA A 30 42.74 7.40 -39.22
CA ALA A 30 41.68 7.60 -40.19
C ALA A 30 40.65 6.44 -40.28
N PRO A 31 41.04 5.15 -40.38
CA PRO A 31 40.07 4.06 -40.45
C PRO A 31 39.31 3.84 -39.14
N LEU A 32 39.93 4.13 -38.00
CA LEU A 32 39.34 3.96 -36.66
C LEU A 32 38.29 5.04 -36.38
N ILE A 33 38.56 6.28 -36.80
CA ILE A 33 37.60 7.39 -36.75
C ILE A 33 36.42 7.11 -37.70
N GLN A 34 36.70 6.56 -38.87
CA GLN A 34 35.66 6.24 -39.85
C GLN A 34 34.73 5.13 -39.34
N LEU A 35 35.28 4.10 -38.67
CA LEU A 35 34.50 3.04 -38.03
C LEU A 35 33.62 3.59 -36.89
N ALA A 36 34.17 4.44 -36.03
CA ALA A 36 33.42 5.06 -34.94
C ALA A 36 32.29 5.97 -35.45
N LEU A 37 32.50 6.67 -36.57
CA LEU A 37 31.47 7.48 -37.23
C LEU A 37 30.35 6.61 -37.81
N THR A 38 30.68 5.47 -38.43
CA THR A 38 29.66 4.53 -38.92
C THR A 38 28.86 3.91 -37.77
N GLU A 39 29.49 3.48 -36.68
CA GLU A 39 28.77 2.95 -35.51
C GLU A 39 27.83 4.00 -34.88
N LEU A 40 28.27 5.25 -34.82
CA LEU A 40 27.42 6.36 -34.35
C LEU A 40 26.24 6.63 -35.27
N GLN A 41 26.44 6.54 -36.59
CA GLN A 41 25.37 6.68 -37.58
C GLN A 41 24.36 5.53 -37.45
N GLU A 42 24.83 4.29 -37.33
CA GLU A 42 23.97 3.12 -37.13
C GLU A 42 23.14 3.22 -35.85
N ARG A 43 23.75 3.63 -34.73
CA ARG A 43 23.03 3.84 -33.47
C ARG A 43 22.00 4.95 -33.58
N ARG A 44 22.34 6.07 -34.23
CA ARG A 44 21.39 7.17 -34.46
C ARG A 44 20.21 6.67 -35.29
N ASP A 45 20.46 5.91 -36.34
CA ASP A 45 19.41 5.43 -37.24
C ASP A 45 18.50 4.40 -36.54
N ALA A 46 19.06 3.51 -35.71
CA ALA A 46 18.30 2.60 -34.88
C ALA A 46 17.40 3.33 -33.86
N LEU A 47 17.95 4.33 -33.16
CA LEU A 47 17.18 5.15 -32.23
C LEU A 47 16.07 5.94 -32.93
N GLN A 48 16.32 6.44 -34.14
CA GLN A 48 15.29 7.14 -34.91
C GLN A 48 14.12 6.22 -35.27
N GLN A 49 14.40 4.99 -35.69
CA GLN A 49 13.36 3.99 -35.98
C GLN A 49 12.54 3.63 -34.74
N GLU A 50 13.19 3.52 -33.57
CA GLU A 50 12.52 3.24 -32.31
C GLU A 50 11.59 4.40 -31.90
N ILE A 51 12.05 5.64 -32.02
CA ILE A 51 11.25 6.84 -31.77
C ILE A 51 10.02 6.88 -32.68
N ASP A 52 10.18 6.59 -33.96
CA ASP A 52 9.08 6.60 -34.92
C ASP A 52 8.04 5.52 -34.57
N THR A 53 8.50 4.33 -34.18
CA THR A 53 7.64 3.21 -33.75
C THR A 53 6.87 3.56 -32.48
N LEU A 54 7.53 4.13 -31.48
CA LEU A 54 6.90 4.55 -30.22
C LEU A 54 5.90 5.69 -30.46
N THR A 55 6.20 6.62 -31.35
CA THR A 55 5.31 7.72 -31.71
C THR A 55 4.04 7.21 -32.39
N GLN A 56 4.18 6.25 -33.31
CA GLN A 56 3.03 5.62 -33.97
C GLN A 56 2.16 4.87 -32.96
N ARG A 57 2.76 4.13 -32.04
CA ARG A 57 2.04 3.40 -30.99
C ARG A 57 1.31 4.36 -30.02
N LYS A 58 1.95 5.47 -29.66
CA LYS A 58 1.31 6.52 -28.86
C LYS A 58 0.07 7.10 -29.55
N GLN A 59 0.16 7.41 -30.84
CA GLN A 59 -0.97 7.96 -31.60
C GLN A 59 -2.14 6.96 -31.72
N GLN A 60 -1.83 5.66 -31.90
CA GLN A 60 -2.83 4.60 -31.88
C GLN A 60 -3.56 4.56 -30.52
N LEU A 61 -2.81 4.53 -29.42
CA LEU A 61 -3.37 4.53 -28.08
C LEU A 61 -4.22 5.77 -27.78
N GLU A 62 -3.77 6.97 -28.17
CA GLU A 62 -4.56 8.20 -28.01
C GLU A 62 -5.89 8.14 -28.78
N THR A 63 -5.88 7.55 -29.97
CA THR A 63 -7.09 7.38 -30.80
C THR A 63 -8.05 6.36 -30.18
N GLU A 64 -7.54 5.24 -29.69
CA GLU A 64 -8.32 4.21 -28.99
C GLU A 64 -8.92 4.75 -27.69
N MET A 65 -8.14 5.51 -26.90
CA MET A 65 -8.63 6.16 -25.69
C MET A 65 -9.75 7.15 -26.00
N ALA A 66 -9.58 8.01 -27.01
CA ALA A 66 -10.61 8.98 -27.41
C ALA A 66 -11.89 8.28 -27.90
N ALA A 67 -11.78 7.19 -28.66
CA ALA A 67 -12.92 6.41 -29.14
C ALA A 67 -13.63 5.65 -28.00
N SER A 68 -12.86 5.09 -27.05
CA SER A 68 -13.40 4.30 -25.93
C SER A 68 -14.08 5.17 -24.87
N PHE A 69 -13.57 6.37 -24.60
CA PHE A 69 -14.12 7.27 -23.59
C PHE A 69 -15.52 7.79 -23.93
N ALA A 70 -15.78 8.09 -25.21
CA ALA A 70 -17.07 8.61 -25.66
C ALA A 70 -18.23 7.60 -25.45
N GLY A 71 -17.97 6.30 -25.56
CA GLY A 71 -18.98 5.25 -25.39
C GLY A 71 -19.22 4.85 -23.93
N GLN A 72 -18.16 4.82 -23.11
CA GLN A 72 -18.26 4.40 -21.71
C GLN A 72 -18.93 5.47 -20.83
N SER A 73 -18.65 6.76 -21.05
CA SER A 73 -19.25 7.84 -20.26
C SER A 73 -20.78 7.94 -20.44
N ASP A 74 -21.30 7.71 -21.65
CA ASP A 74 -22.75 7.73 -21.91
C ASP A 74 -23.44 6.47 -21.33
N ALA A 75 -22.79 5.30 -21.39
CA ALA A 75 -23.30 4.09 -20.75
C ALA A 75 -23.35 4.23 -19.21
N ILE A 76 -22.34 4.85 -18.61
CA ILE A 76 -22.30 5.15 -17.17
C ILE A 76 -23.39 6.15 -16.80
N ALA A 77 -23.56 7.24 -17.57
CA ALA A 77 -24.60 8.23 -17.32
C ALA A 77 -26.02 7.63 -17.36
N ARG A 78 -26.28 6.72 -18.31
CA ARG A 78 -27.56 6.00 -18.38
C ARG A 78 -27.78 5.04 -17.21
N ARG A 79 -26.75 4.33 -16.76
CA ARG A 79 -26.84 3.46 -15.57
C ARG A 79 -27.07 4.25 -14.28
N VAL A 80 -26.36 5.36 -14.08
CA VAL A 80 -26.53 6.23 -12.91
C VAL A 80 -27.94 6.81 -12.87
N LYS A 81 -28.47 7.26 -14.02
CA LYS A 81 -29.85 7.75 -14.11
C LYS A 81 -30.88 6.65 -13.83
N GLY A 82 -30.69 5.44 -14.37
CA GLY A 82 -31.57 4.30 -14.10
C GLY A 82 -31.55 3.86 -12.63
N PHE A 83 -30.39 3.93 -11.98
CA PHE A 83 -30.27 3.68 -10.54
C PHE A 83 -31.01 4.74 -9.71
N GLN A 84 -30.89 6.02 -10.09
CA GLN A 84 -31.62 7.11 -9.45
C GLN A 84 -33.15 6.95 -9.59
N GLU A 85 -33.64 6.57 -10.77
CA GLU A 85 -35.05 6.30 -11.02
C GLU A 85 -35.55 5.10 -10.19
N TYR A 86 -34.74 4.03 -10.08
CA TYR A 86 -35.05 2.86 -9.26
C TYR A 86 -35.12 3.19 -7.76
N LEU A 87 -34.14 3.92 -7.22
CA LEU A 87 -34.13 4.36 -5.83
C LEU A 87 -35.34 5.25 -5.49
N GLY A 88 -35.69 6.17 -6.40
CA GLY A 88 -36.89 7.00 -6.25
C GLY A 88 -38.17 6.16 -6.12
N GLY A 89 -38.32 5.15 -6.97
CA GLY A 89 -39.46 4.23 -6.91
C GLY A 89 -39.47 3.35 -5.64
N ALA A 90 -38.31 2.82 -5.25
CA ALA A 90 -38.18 1.95 -4.08
C ALA A 90 -38.49 2.70 -2.77
N LEU A 91 -38.01 3.94 -2.63
CA LEU A 91 -38.29 4.78 -1.45
C LEU A 91 -39.76 5.19 -1.37
N GLN A 92 -40.40 5.47 -2.51
CA GLN A 92 -41.84 5.76 -2.56
C GLN A 92 -42.68 4.53 -2.16
N GLY A 93 -42.27 3.32 -2.60
CA GLY A 93 -42.91 2.07 -2.19
C GLY A 93 -42.76 1.78 -0.69
N LEU A 94 -41.60 2.06 -0.11
CA LEU A 94 -41.38 1.94 1.34
C LEU A 94 -42.21 2.97 2.13
N ALA A 95 -42.29 4.21 1.67
CA ALA A 95 -43.12 5.24 2.32
C ALA A 95 -44.61 4.84 2.34
N GLN A 96 -45.14 4.33 1.23
CA GLN A 96 -46.53 3.81 1.19
C GLN A 96 -46.72 2.58 2.08
N SER A 97 -45.71 1.72 2.18
CA SER A 97 -45.77 0.54 3.05
C SER A 97 -45.79 0.92 4.54
N VAL A 98 -45.09 1.99 4.92
CA VAL A 98 -45.11 2.54 6.29
C VAL A 98 -46.44 3.24 6.60
N GLU A 99 -47.05 3.95 5.64
CA GLU A 99 -48.38 4.55 5.83
C GLU A 99 -49.50 3.50 6.00
N THR A 100 -49.33 2.30 5.45
CA THR A 100 -50.30 1.20 5.58
C THR A 100 -50.13 0.44 6.90
N LEU A 101 -49.03 0.65 7.62
CA LEU A 101 -48.71 -0.02 8.88
C LEU A 101 -49.38 0.71 10.05
N GLU A 102 -50.60 0.28 10.39
CA GLU A 102 -51.33 0.72 11.57
C GLU A 102 -50.66 0.17 12.84
N LEU A 103 -49.76 0.96 13.45
CA LEU A 103 -49.03 0.61 14.67
C LEU A 103 -49.96 0.65 15.90
N VAL A 104 -50.67 -0.45 16.16
CA VAL A 104 -51.38 -0.64 17.44
C VAL A 104 -50.38 -1.09 18.50
N ALA A 105 -49.88 -0.15 19.30
CA ALA A 105 -49.11 -0.43 20.50
C ALA A 105 -50.04 -0.96 21.60
N GLN A 106 -49.88 -2.24 22.01
CA GLN A 106 -50.55 -2.77 23.20
C GLN A 106 -49.74 -2.38 24.46
N PRO A 107 -50.29 -1.63 25.42
CA PRO A 107 -49.59 -1.30 26.65
C PRO A 107 -49.64 -2.49 27.61
N VAL A 108 -48.50 -3.16 27.80
CA VAL A 108 -48.29 -4.08 28.92
C VAL A 108 -47.93 -3.27 30.15
N VAL A 109 -48.80 -3.26 31.15
CA VAL A 109 -48.58 -2.60 32.44
C VAL A 109 -47.98 -3.62 33.40
N VAL A 110 -46.71 -3.45 33.78
CA VAL A 110 -46.11 -4.12 34.94
C VAL A 110 -45.53 -3.03 35.82
N GLN A 111 -46.06 -2.85 37.04
CA GLN A 111 -45.54 -1.89 38.01
C GLN A 111 -44.46 -2.54 38.87
N PRO A 112 -43.24 -1.97 38.96
CA PRO A 112 -42.30 -2.26 40.03
C PRO A 112 -42.34 -1.21 41.14
N SER A 113 -41.83 -1.61 42.31
CA SER A 113 -41.92 -0.92 43.61
C SER A 113 -41.05 0.35 43.69
N PRO A 114 -41.44 1.39 44.45
CA PRO A 114 -40.84 2.73 44.39
C PRO A 114 -39.44 2.90 45.01
N LEU A 115 -38.75 1.84 45.42
CA LEU A 115 -37.37 1.91 45.97
C LEU A 115 -36.28 1.66 44.92
N ASP A 116 -36.59 1.01 43.78
CA ASP A 116 -35.60 0.76 42.72
C ASP A 116 -35.40 2.00 41.82
N ALA A 117 -36.37 2.93 41.81
CA ALA A 117 -36.37 4.09 40.90
C ALA A 117 -35.30 5.17 41.22
N GLN A 118 -34.75 5.21 42.44
CA GLN A 118 -33.78 6.26 42.81
C GLN A 118 -32.32 5.85 42.65
N GLN A 119 -32.00 4.55 42.64
CA GLN A 119 -30.64 4.07 42.37
C GLN A 119 -30.41 3.78 40.89
N SER A 120 -31.43 3.31 40.16
CA SER A 120 -31.30 3.05 38.72
C SER A 120 -31.29 4.31 37.85
N ALA A 121 -31.84 5.44 38.31
CA ALA A 121 -31.89 6.68 37.51
C ALA A 121 -30.54 7.41 37.41
N ALA A 122 -29.64 7.24 38.40
CA ALA A 122 -28.29 7.81 38.36
C ALA A 122 -27.33 6.97 37.50
N GLU A 123 -27.52 5.66 37.44
CA GLU A 123 -26.69 4.74 36.65
C GLU A 123 -27.18 4.57 35.21
N ALA A 124 -28.49 4.72 34.95
CA ALA A 124 -29.06 4.65 33.60
C ALA A 124 -28.88 5.93 32.77
N ALA A 125 -28.68 7.09 33.38
CA ALA A 125 -28.42 8.34 32.64
C ALA A 125 -27.01 8.36 32.01
N ASP A 126 -26.04 7.68 32.62
CA ASP A 126 -24.66 7.60 32.12
C ASP A 126 -24.49 6.44 31.11
N GLN A 127 -25.31 5.39 31.19
CA GLN A 127 -25.28 4.24 30.27
C GLN A 127 -26.25 4.35 29.07
N ALA A 128 -27.30 5.18 29.14
CA ALA A 128 -28.20 5.40 27.99
C ALA A 128 -27.66 6.40 26.96
N ALA A 129 -26.63 7.18 27.30
CA ALA A 129 -25.93 8.05 26.34
C ALA A 129 -24.90 7.28 25.48
N SER A 130 -24.50 6.07 25.89
CA SER A 130 -23.48 5.25 25.21
C SER A 130 -24.00 3.96 24.57
N ALA A 131 -25.24 3.53 24.83
CA ALA A 131 -25.77 2.24 24.38
C ALA A 131 -26.82 2.29 23.24
N GLY A 132 -27.08 3.47 22.66
CA GLY A 132 -28.16 3.67 21.67
C GLY A 132 -27.74 3.80 20.20
N ALA A 133 -26.45 3.95 19.93
CA ALA A 133 -25.92 3.92 18.57
C ALA A 133 -24.86 2.83 18.58
N ALA A 134 -25.02 1.78 17.77
CA ALA A 134 -23.85 1.06 17.31
C ALA A 134 -22.88 2.14 16.80
N PRO A 135 -21.66 2.26 17.35
CA PRO A 135 -20.72 3.24 16.82
C PRO A 135 -20.69 3.02 15.31
N ALA A 136 -20.82 4.11 14.54
CA ALA A 136 -20.56 3.98 13.12
C ALA A 136 -19.19 3.32 12.98
N LEU A 137 -18.92 2.48 11.98
CA LEU A 137 -17.60 1.85 11.82
C LEU A 137 -16.45 2.89 11.97
N ALA A 138 -16.69 4.12 11.51
CA ALA A 138 -15.81 5.28 11.68
C ALA A 138 -15.49 5.70 13.13
N ASP A 139 -16.34 5.36 14.11
CA ASP A 139 -16.18 5.75 15.51
C ASP A 139 -15.31 4.76 16.32
N THR A 140 -14.93 3.60 15.76
CA THR A 140 -14.12 2.58 16.47
C THR A 140 -12.80 3.13 16.98
N PHE A 141 -12.14 4.00 16.21
CA PHE A 141 -10.83 4.57 16.52
C PHE A 141 -10.87 6.02 17.00
N ARG A 142 -12.07 6.59 17.18
CA ARG A 142 -12.22 7.97 17.65
C ARG A 142 -11.61 8.26 19.03
N PRO A 143 -11.72 7.36 20.04
CA PRO A 143 -11.13 7.59 21.35
C PRO A 143 -9.60 7.81 21.28
N ASP A 144 -8.95 7.16 20.31
CA ASP A 144 -7.50 7.15 20.15
C ASP A 144 -7.02 8.00 18.96
N GLU A 145 -7.88 8.87 18.41
CA GLU A 145 -7.57 9.67 17.22
C GLU A 145 -6.30 10.51 17.38
N GLU A 146 -6.09 11.12 18.55
CA GLU A 146 -4.89 11.91 18.83
C GLU A 146 -3.62 11.05 18.79
N LEU A 147 -3.69 9.84 19.36
CA LEU A 147 -2.57 8.90 19.39
C LEU A 147 -2.25 8.38 17.99
N ILE A 148 -3.27 8.02 17.21
CA ILE A 148 -3.11 7.55 15.83
C ILE A 148 -2.47 8.64 14.98
N ARG A 149 -3.01 9.87 15.00
CA ARG A 149 -2.45 11.00 14.25
C ARG A 149 -1.04 11.36 14.70
N ALA A 150 -0.72 11.25 16.00
CA ALA A 150 0.62 11.48 16.51
C ALA A 150 1.63 10.45 15.96
N ASN A 151 1.27 9.17 15.94
CA ASN A 151 2.11 8.11 15.36
C ASN A 151 2.31 8.31 13.85
N LEU A 152 1.24 8.59 13.09
CA LEU A 152 1.34 8.83 11.65
C LEU A 152 2.22 10.05 11.33
N LYS A 153 2.14 11.12 12.13
CA LYS A 153 3.04 12.27 12.01
C LYS A 153 4.50 11.89 12.24
N ARG A 154 4.77 11.06 13.26
CA ARG A 154 6.13 10.56 13.53
C ARG A 154 6.71 9.80 12.33
N PHE A 155 5.89 9.07 11.60
CA PHE A 155 6.36 8.32 10.42
C PHE A 155 6.80 9.22 9.26
N LEU A 156 6.37 10.48 9.21
CA LEU A 156 6.82 11.48 8.23
C LEU A 156 8.19 12.07 8.57
N GLU A 157 8.66 11.88 9.80
CA GLU A 157 9.95 12.36 10.26
C GLU A 157 11.09 11.45 9.80
N GLN A 158 12.32 11.73 10.26
CA GLN A 158 13.47 10.90 9.91
C GLN A 158 13.32 9.48 10.47
N PRO A 159 13.67 8.45 9.67
CA PRO A 159 13.55 7.06 10.10
C PRO A 159 14.45 6.76 11.30
N ASP A 160 13.88 6.13 12.32
CA ASP A 160 14.62 5.65 13.48
C ASP A 160 15.04 4.19 13.27
N PHE A 161 16.23 3.99 12.70
CA PHE A 161 16.77 2.65 12.41
C PHE A 161 16.98 1.78 13.66
N TYR A 162 17.00 2.36 14.86
CA TYR A 162 17.28 1.69 16.12
C TYR A 162 16.07 1.64 17.06
N ALA A 163 14.87 1.96 16.56
CA ALA A 163 13.66 1.88 17.35
C ALA A 163 13.46 0.47 17.94
N ASP A 164 12.84 0.40 19.11
CA ASP A 164 12.49 -0.86 19.76
C ASP A 164 11.66 -1.77 18.82
N PRO A 165 11.66 -3.10 19.04
CA PRO A 165 10.77 -3.99 18.29
C PRO A 165 9.33 -3.49 18.30
N TRP A 166 8.60 -3.74 17.21
CA TRP A 166 7.21 -3.29 16.98
C TRP A 166 7.02 -1.80 16.68
N LYS A 167 8.09 -1.00 16.70
CA LYS A 167 8.08 0.39 16.22
C LYS A 167 8.60 0.49 14.79
N LEU A 168 8.03 1.40 14.02
CA LEU A 168 8.42 1.60 12.62
C LEU A 168 9.84 2.21 12.54
N ARG A 169 10.76 1.49 11.88
CA ARG A 169 12.18 1.88 11.66
C ARG A 169 12.42 2.57 10.32
N ARG A 170 11.35 2.91 9.61
CA ARG A 170 11.34 3.50 8.27
C ARG A 170 10.42 4.71 8.27
N SER A 171 10.62 5.59 7.30
CA SER A 171 9.73 6.73 7.08
C SER A 171 8.66 6.36 6.05
N LEU A 172 7.48 6.93 6.21
CA LEU A 172 6.40 6.89 5.23
C LEU A 172 6.30 8.23 4.50
N ASP A 173 5.69 8.21 3.32
CA ASP A 173 5.31 9.43 2.63
C ASP A 173 3.91 9.91 3.07
N GLY A 174 3.58 11.15 2.72
CA GLY A 174 2.28 11.75 3.04
C GLY A 174 1.09 11.04 2.39
N ALA A 175 1.30 10.36 1.26
CA ALA A 175 0.25 9.64 0.57
C ALA A 175 -0.11 8.35 1.31
N ASP A 176 0.89 7.61 1.81
CA ASP A 176 0.72 6.40 2.60
C ASP A 176 0.09 6.73 3.96
N THR A 177 0.49 7.84 4.61
CA THR A 177 -0.16 8.27 5.86
C THR A 177 -1.63 8.62 5.65
N ALA A 178 -1.98 9.26 4.53
CA ALA A 178 -3.37 9.60 4.22
C ALA A 178 -4.22 8.34 3.99
N VAL A 179 -3.64 7.30 3.38
CA VAL A 179 -4.30 5.99 3.21
C VAL A 179 -4.57 5.34 4.58
N LEU A 180 -3.61 5.40 5.50
CA LEU A 180 -3.80 4.88 6.86
C LEU A 180 -4.85 5.68 7.64
N GLU A 181 -4.83 7.01 7.55
CA GLU A 181 -5.87 7.86 8.17
C GLU A 181 -7.26 7.51 7.64
N ASP A 182 -7.42 7.33 6.33
CA ASP A 182 -8.69 6.93 5.72
C ASP A 182 -9.14 5.55 6.23
N TRP A 183 -8.21 4.59 6.29
CA TRP A 183 -8.51 3.24 6.79
C TRP A 183 -8.96 3.25 8.27
N PHE A 184 -8.32 4.05 9.13
CA PHE A 184 -8.72 4.18 10.53
C PHE A 184 -10.06 4.91 10.69
N PHE A 185 -10.22 6.09 10.09
CA PHE A 185 -11.30 7.01 10.44
C PHE A 185 -12.52 6.93 9.52
N ASN A 186 -12.35 6.51 8.27
CA ASN A 186 -13.47 6.38 7.33
C ASN A 186 -13.90 4.92 7.15
N GLN A 187 -12.94 3.99 7.18
CA GLN A 187 -13.20 2.57 6.96
C GLN A 187 -13.34 1.77 8.27
N GLY A 188 -13.05 2.39 9.42
CA GLY A 188 -13.24 1.74 10.72
C GLY A 188 -12.40 0.50 10.93
N GLY A 189 -11.22 0.43 10.29
CA GLY A 189 -10.33 -0.72 10.35
C GLY A 189 -10.69 -1.86 9.39
N ARG A 190 -11.60 -1.64 8.44
CA ARG A 190 -12.00 -2.65 7.46
C ARG A 190 -12.00 -2.08 6.05
N GLY A 191 -11.02 -2.48 5.25
CA GLY A 191 -11.11 -2.10 3.85
C GLY A 191 -9.94 -2.51 2.98
N ALA A 192 -10.20 -2.45 1.68
CA ALA A 192 -9.22 -2.69 0.65
C ALA A 192 -8.60 -1.36 0.21
N GLN A 193 -7.29 -1.37 0.00
CA GLN A 193 -6.51 -0.24 -0.47
C GLN A 193 -5.83 -0.59 -1.80
N PRO A 194 -5.74 0.35 -2.75
CA PRO A 194 -4.96 0.12 -3.95
C PRO A 194 -3.51 -0.17 -3.58
N SER A 195 -2.90 -1.14 -4.24
CA SER A 195 -1.49 -1.43 -4.04
C SER A 195 -0.62 -0.22 -4.37
N ARG A 196 0.53 -0.12 -3.70
CA ARG A 196 1.48 0.99 -3.82
C ARG A 196 2.53 0.78 -4.92
N GLY A 197 2.27 -0.09 -5.89
CA GLY A 197 3.17 -0.36 -7.01
C GLY A 197 4.08 -1.58 -6.83
N SER A 198 4.23 -2.08 -5.59
CA SER A 198 5.11 -3.22 -5.29
C SER A 198 4.86 -3.77 -3.88
N ARG A 199 5.16 -5.07 -3.69
CA ARG A 199 5.04 -5.75 -2.39
C ARG A 199 5.83 -5.08 -1.26
N PRO A 200 7.11 -4.67 -1.41
CA PRO A 200 7.83 -4.01 -0.32
C PRO A 200 7.16 -2.71 0.16
N ARG A 201 6.51 -1.96 -0.73
CA ARG A 201 5.76 -0.76 -0.35
C ARG A 201 4.47 -1.09 0.39
N ASN A 202 3.73 -2.12 -0.05
CA ASN A 202 2.56 -2.61 0.68
C ASN A 202 2.96 -3.09 2.09
N VAL A 203 4.07 -3.85 2.20
CA VAL A 203 4.60 -4.34 3.47
C VAL A 203 5.01 -3.18 4.37
N LEU A 204 5.62 -2.11 3.84
CA LEU A 204 5.94 -0.92 4.61
C LEU A 204 4.68 -0.24 5.18
N LEU A 205 3.63 -0.06 4.35
CA LEU A 205 2.35 0.50 4.80
C LEU A 205 1.69 -0.38 5.86
N ALA A 206 1.69 -1.69 5.66
CA ALA A 206 1.22 -2.66 6.64
C ALA A 206 2.05 -2.65 7.93
N SER A 207 3.36 -2.43 7.84
CA SER A 207 4.24 -2.32 9.01
C SER A 207 3.88 -1.11 9.85
N ALA A 208 3.63 0.03 9.20
CA ALA A 208 3.17 1.23 9.89
C ALA A 208 1.82 1.02 10.56
N LEU A 209 0.89 0.31 9.90
CA LEU A 209 -0.38 -0.08 10.50
C LEU A 209 -0.16 -0.94 11.74
N ILE A 210 0.67 -1.99 11.65
CA ILE A 210 1.00 -2.87 12.78
C ILE A 210 1.59 -2.07 13.95
N ALA A 211 2.49 -1.13 13.68
CA ALA A 211 3.08 -0.29 14.73
C ALA A 211 2.03 0.55 15.46
N VAL A 212 1.06 1.14 14.74
CA VAL A 212 -0.03 1.90 15.36
C VAL A 212 -0.97 0.99 16.15
N VAL A 213 -1.40 -0.12 15.55
CA VAL A 213 -2.29 -1.09 16.21
C VAL A 213 -1.62 -1.70 17.44
N GLY A 214 -0.31 -1.91 17.41
CA GLY A 214 0.44 -2.41 18.56
C GLY A 214 0.53 -1.42 19.71
N GLU A 215 0.62 -0.13 19.44
CA GLU A 215 0.53 0.90 20.49
C GLU A 215 -0.90 1.00 21.08
N LEU A 216 -1.94 0.66 20.30
CA LEU A 216 -3.34 0.69 20.74
C LEU A 216 -3.72 -0.53 21.59
N TYR A 217 -3.40 -1.73 21.13
CA TYR A 217 -3.88 -2.99 21.72
C TYR A 217 -2.79 -3.77 22.48
N GLY A 218 -1.53 -3.34 22.44
CA GLY A 218 -0.43 -3.91 23.22
C GLY A 218 -0.20 -5.39 22.92
N ASP A 219 -0.23 -6.25 23.95
CA ASP A 219 -0.01 -7.69 23.78
C ASP A 219 -1.28 -8.46 23.34
N GLN A 220 -2.43 -7.78 23.20
CA GLN A 220 -3.72 -8.41 22.89
C GLN A 220 -4.02 -8.51 21.39
N PHE A 221 -3.12 -8.04 20.51
CA PHE A 221 -3.31 -8.16 19.07
C PHE A 221 -2.36 -9.20 18.48
N GLN A 222 -2.82 -9.88 17.43
CA GLN A 222 -1.96 -10.69 16.58
C GLN A 222 -2.21 -10.34 15.12
N THR A 223 -1.12 -10.22 14.36
CA THR A 223 -1.16 -9.96 12.92
C THR A 223 -1.16 -11.27 12.15
N LEU A 224 -2.15 -11.45 11.27
CA LEU A 224 -2.28 -12.61 10.40
C LEU A 224 -2.11 -12.16 8.96
N VAL A 225 -1.07 -12.64 8.27
CA VAL A 225 -0.79 -12.28 6.88
C VAL A 225 -1.19 -13.43 5.96
N LEU A 226 -2.03 -13.15 4.97
CA LEU A 226 -2.39 -14.07 3.89
C LEU A 226 -1.58 -13.75 2.64
N ALA A 227 -0.78 -14.71 2.17
CA ALA A 227 -0.20 -14.68 0.83
C ALA A 227 -0.01 -16.09 0.27
N GLY A 228 -0.64 -16.39 -0.85
CA GLY A 228 -0.72 -17.75 -1.42
C GLY A 228 0.55 -18.46 -1.89
N GLN A 229 1.77 -17.93 -1.65
CA GLN A 229 3.02 -18.57 -2.08
C GLN A 229 4.15 -18.45 -1.04
N PRO A 230 4.98 -19.50 -0.83
CA PRO A 230 6.09 -19.48 0.12
C PRO A 230 7.09 -18.35 -0.11
N GLU A 231 7.37 -18.01 -1.37
CA GLU A 231 8.26 -16.91 -1.75
C GLU A 231 7.71 -15.56 -1.25
N ARG A 232 6.39 -15.38 -1.42
CA ARG A 232 5.68 -14.17 -0.97
C ARG A 232 5.66 -14.08 0.55
N LEU A 233 5.44 -15.20 1.25
CA LEU A 233 5.56 -15.24 2.72
C LEU A 233 6.99 -14.90 3.17
N GLY A 234 8.00 -15.36 2.43
CA GLY A 234 9.40 -15.00 2.66
C GLY A 234 9.64 -13.49 2.55
N ASP A 235 9.07 -12.84 1.53
CA ASP A 235 9.16 -11.39 1.34
C ASP A 235 8.45 -10.62 2.44
N TRP A 236 7.23 -11.03 2.80
CA TRP A 236 6.48 -10.46 3.92
C TRP A 236 7.26 -10.55 5.21
N ARG A 237 7.81 -11.72 5.52
CA ARG A 237 8.64 -11.92 6.72
C ARG A 237 9.83 -10.98 6.74
N ARG A 238 10.60 -10.92 5.65
CA ARG A 238 11.80 -10.07 5.55
C ARG A 238 11.45 -8.59 5.66
N GLY A 239 10.39 -8.15 4.98
CA GLY A 239 9.96 -6.76 5.02
C GLY A 239 9.46 -6.33 6.40
N LEU A 240 8.69 -7.18 7.09
CA LEU A 240 8.25 -6.94 8.46
C LEU A 240 9.42 -6.93 9.45
N GLN A 241 10.38 -7.86 9.32
CA GLN A 241 11.60 -7.86 10.13
C GLN A 241 12.42 -6.57 9.96
N ASP A 242 12.56 -6.10 8.72
CA ASP A 242 13.31 -4.89 8.40
C ASP A 242 12.62 -3.61 8.89
N ALA A 243 11.30 -3.52 8.69
CA ALA A 243 10.52 -2.32 9.00
C ALA A 243 10.17 -2.18 10.48
N LEU A 244 9.95 -3.29 11.21
CA LEU A 244 9.54 -3.30 12.63
C LEU A 244 10.63 -3.77 13.58
N GLY A 245 11.77 -4.22 13.06
CA GLY A 245 12.88 -4.69 13.90
C GLY A 245 12.66 -6.03 14.57
N LEU A 246 11.84 -6.89 13.97
CA LEU A 246 11.42 -8.16 14.55
C LEU A 246 12.49 -9.25 14.38
N GLY A 247 12.54 -10.15 15.35
CA GLY A 247 13.37 -11.35 15.35
C GLY A 247 12.73 -12.52 14.61
N ARG A 248 13.24 -13.74 14.86
CA ARG A 248 12.62 -14.98 14.35
C ARG A 248 11.53 -15.48 15.28
N GLU A 249 11.67 -15.18 16.56
CA GLU A 249 10.80 -15.50 17.68
C GLU A 249 9.44 -14.79 17.61
N ASP A 250 9.37 -13.63 16.97
CA ASP A 250 8.13 -12.85 16.79
C ASP A 250 7.19 -13.46 15.73
N PHE A 251 7.67 -14.47 14.99
CA PHE A 251 6.90 -15.18 13.98
C PHE A 251 6.56 -16.59 14.45
N GLY A 252 5.27 -16.91 14.48
CA GLY A 252 4.79 -18.25 14.79
C GLY A 252 3.47 -18.24 15.56
N PRO A 253 2.89 -19.43 15.80
CA PRO A 253 1.53 -19.55 16.35
C PRO A 253 1.33 -18.93 17.74
N ASN A 254 2.40 -18.84 18.53
CA ASN A 254 2.41 -18.27 19.88
C ASN A 254 3.06 -16.88 19.91
N SER A 255 3.29 -16.29 18.74
CA SER A 255 3.99 -15.03 18.57
C SER A 255 3.04 -14.00 17.94
N GLY A 256 3.43 -12.73 17.93
CA GLY A 256 2.55 -11.65 17.48
C GLY A 256 2.25 -11.66 15.97
N ILE A 257 3.06 -12.31 15.12
CA ILE A 257 2.80 -12.42 13.67
C ILE A 257 2.74 -13.87 13.20
N VAL A 258 1.69 -14.19 12.44
CA VAL A 258 1.50 -15.50 11.79
C VAL A 258 1.29 -15.31 10.29
N LEU A 259 1.95 -16.16 9.49
CA LEU A 259 1.94 -16.12 8.03
C LEU A 259 1.17 -17.34 7.50
N PHE A 260 0.25 -17.13 6.56
CA PHE A 260 -0.64 -18.14 6.01
C PHE A 260 -0.58 -18.18 4.49
N GLU A 261 -0.50 -19.39 3.93
CA GLU A 261 -0.67 -19.64 2.49
C GLU A 261 -2.14 -19.80 2.11
N ARG A 262 -3.00 -20.17 3.06
CA ARG A 262 -4.41 -20.51 2.81
C ARG A 262 -5.33 -19.75 3.74
N GLY A 263 -6.44 -19.25 3.20
CA GLY A 263 -7.44 -18.48 3.95
C GLY A 263 -8.18 -19.32 5.00
N ASP A 264 -8.46 -20.59 4.72
CA ASP A 264 -9.13 -21.51 5.66
C ASP A 264 -8.41 -21.60 7.02
N ALA A 265 -7.10 -21.84 7.00
CA ALA A 265 -6.27 -21.89 8.20
C ALA A 265 -6.16 -20.55 8.92
N LEU A 266 -6.21 -19.44 8.16
CA LEU A 266 -6.22 -18.09 8.73
C LEU A 266 -7.52 -17.81 9.49
N VAL A 267 -8.66 -18.16 8.90
CA VAL A 267 -9.99 -17.99 9.53
C VAL A 267 -10.06 -18.80 10.82
N GLU A 268 -9.68 -20.07 10.81
CA GLU A 268 -9.64 -20.90 12.03
C GLU A 268 -8.71 -20.35 13.13
N ARG A 269 -7.64 -19.64 12.73
CA ARG A 269 -6.76 -18.98 13.71
C ARG A 269 -7.41 -17.72 14.27
N ALA A 270 -8.01 -16.91 13.40
CA ALA A 270 -8.67 -15.66 13.77
C ALA A 270 -9.86 -15.91 14.70
N ASP A 271 -10.70 -16.91 14.42
CA ASP A 271 -11.80 -17.32 15.31
C ASP A 271 -11.29 -17.66 16.71
N ARG A 272 -10.21 -18.45 16.81
CA ARG A 272 -9.57 -18.80 18.09
C ARG A 272 -8.95 -17.62 18.82
N LEU A 273 -8.60 -16.54 18.12
CA LEU A 273 -8.11 -15.31 18.76
C LEU A 273 -9.28 -14.53 19.35
N GLU A 274 -10.37 -14.38 18.61
CA GLU A 274 -11.58 -13.71 19.11
C GLU A 274 -12.17 -14.45 20.32
N GLU A 275 -12.20 -15.79 20.29
CA GLU A 275 -12.64 -16.60 21.43
C GLU A 275 -11.81 -16.36 22.71
N ARG A 276 -10.56 -15.92 22.57
CA ARG A 276 -9.65 -15.58 23.67
C ARG A 276 -9.73 -14.11 24.08
N GLY A 277 -10.52 -13.30 23.38
CA GLY A 277 -10.56 -11.85 23.56
C GLY A 277 -9.34 -11.12 23.00
N GLU A 278 -8.58 -11.76 22.11
CA GLU A 278 -7.51 -11.14 21.34
C GLU A 278 -8.04 -10.56 20.02
N VAL A 279 -7.37 -9.54 19.49
CA VAL A 279 -7.79 -8.84 18.27
C VAL A 279 -6.96 -9.33 17.07
N PRO A 280 -7.58 -10.03 16.10
CA PRO A 280 -6.89 -10.40 14.87
C PRO A 280 -6.82 -9.21 13.90
N LEU A 281 -5.60 -8.81 13.52
CA LEU A 281 -5.36 -7.89 12.40
C LEU A 281 -5.01 -8.71 11.16
N ILE A 282 -5.90 -8.76 10.18
CA ILE A 282 -5.70 -9.55 8.98
C ILE A 282 -5.15 -8.68 7.85
N LEU A 283 -4.04 -9.11 7.26
CA LEU A 283 -3.39 -8.46 6.12
C LEU A 283 -3.45 -9.39 4.92
N ILE A 284 -4.02 -8.94 3.80
CA ILE A 284 -4.14 -9.72 2.57
C ILE A 284 -3.21 -9.12 1.52
N ASP A 285 -2.29 -9.93 1.01
CA ASP A 285 -1.35 -9.51 -0.03
C ASP A 285 -2.06 -9.15 -1.34
N ALA A 286 -1.47 -8.22 -2.10
CA ALA A 286 -2.02 -7.75 -3.37
C ALA A 286 -2.24 -8.86 -4.40
N SER A 287 -1.42 -9.91 -4.32
CA SER A 287 -1.46 -11.03 -5.24
C SER A 287 -2.51 -12.09 -4.89
N GLU A 288 -3.22 -11.93 -3.78
CA GLU A 288 -4.27 -12.85 -3.38
C GLU A 288 -5.55 -12.57 -4.20
N GLN A 289 -5.90 -13.49 -5.10
CA GLN A 289 -7.06 -13.32 -5.99
C GLN A 289 -8.37 -13.78 -5.34
N VAL A 290 -8.29 -14.68 -4.37
CA VAL A 290 -9.46 -15.29 -3.72
C VAL A 290 -9.34 -15.09 -2.21
N VAL A 291 -10.35 -14.47 -1.63
CA VAL A 291 -10.45 -14.27 -0.18
C VAL A 291 -11.69 -14.98 0.31
N ASP A 292 -11.54 -15.77 1.38
CA ASP A 292 -12.65 -16.45 2.02
C ASP A 292 -13.62 -15.43 2.65
N ILE A 293 -14.91 -15.53 2.31
CA ILE A 293 -15.96 -14.61 2.80
C ILE A 293 -15.95 -14.45 4.34
N PRO A 294 -15.71 -15.50 5.16
CA PRO A 294 -15.57 -15.35 6.61
C PRO A 294 -14.54 -14.31 7.06
N VAL A 295 -13.47 -14.08 6.28
CA VAL A 295 -12.44 -13.07 6.61
C VAL A 295 -13.03 -11.67 6.79
N LEU A 296 -14.11 -11.36 6.06
CA LEU A 296 -14.76 -10.04 6.11
C LEU A 296 -15.57 -9.80 7.39
N GLN A 297 -15.77 -10.84 8.20
CA GLN A 297 -16.51 -10.74 9.47
C GLN A 297 -15.64 -10.22 10.61
N PHE A 298 -14.31 -10.39 10.51
CA PHE A 298 -13.37 -9.96 11.54
C PHE A 298 -13.31 -8.43 11.69
N PRO A 299 -12.97 -7.93 12.88
CA PRO A 299 -12.99 -6.50 13.19
C PRO A 299 -11.99 -5.71 12.38
N LEU A 300 -10.77 -6.24 12.19
CA LEU A 300 -9.67 -5.53 11.54
C LEU A 300 -9.12 -6.32 10.35
N TRP A 301 -9.24 -5.75 9.16
CA TRP A 301 -8.59 -6.29 7.98
C TRP A 301 -8.20 -5.21 6.98
N LEU A 302 -7.03 -5.40 6.36
CA LEU A 302 -6.52 -4.59 5.27
C LEU A 302 -6.18 -5.52 4.10
N ALA A 303 -6.83 -5.29 2.97
CA ALA A 303 -6.48 -5.98 1.72
C ALA A 303 -5.78 -5.02 0.76
N PHE A 304 -4.69 -5.46 0.15
CA PHE A 304 -4.13 -4.74 -0.99
C PHE A 304 -4.82 -5.22 -2.27
N ALA A 305 -5.30 -4.29 -3.09
CA ALA A 305 -5.82 -4.60 -4.41
C ALA A 305 -4.71 -4.37 -5.44
N ALA A 306 -4.27 -5.43 -6.12
CA ALA A 306 -3.23 -5.34 -7.14
C ALA A 306 -3.58 -4.33 -8.24
N GLY A 307 -2.57 -3.55 -8.63
CA GLY A 307 -2.63 -2.72 -9.83
C GLY A 307 -2.49 -3.54 -11.11
N PRO A 308 -2.74 -2.93 -12.29
CA PRO A 308 -2.52 -3.59 -13.58
C PRO A 308 -1.07 -4.07 -13.71
N GLY A 309 -0.88 -5.38 -13.93
CA GLY A 309 0.44 -6.00 -14.11
C GLY A 309 1.22 -6.35 -12.84
N GLU A 310 0.60 -6.26 -11.64
CA GLU A 310 1.21 -6.71 -10.38
C GLU A 310 0.85 -8.14 -9.99
N THR A 311 -0.27 -8.65 -10.48
CA THR A 311 -0.56 -10.08 -10.50
C THR A 311 0.21 -10.66 -11.67
N ASP A 312 1.35 -11.29 -11.41
CA ASP A 312 1.99 -12.16 -12.40
C ASP A 312 0.99 -13.27 -12.75
N ASP A 313 0.25 -13.11 -13.85
CA ASP A 313 -0.63 -14.13 -14.42
C ASP A 313 0.24 -15.26 -14.97
N ILE A 314 0.65 -16.16 -14.08
CA ILE A 314 1.26 -17.46 -14.45
C ILE A 314 0.18 -18.40 -15.01
N ASP A 315 -1.11 -18.08 -14.82
CA ASP A 315 -2.25 -18.89 -15.30
C ASP A 315 -2.57 -18.72 -16.80
N ASP A 316 -1.94 -17.78 -17.51
CA ASP A 316 -2.08 -17.62 -18.98
C ASP A 316 -1.18 -18.58 -19.78
N LEU A 317 -0.54 -19.57 -19.13
CA LEU A 317 0.38 -20.55 -19.74
C LEU A 317 -0.06 -22.02 -19.63
N LEU A 318 -1.35 -22.30 -19.41
CA LEU A 318 -1.90 -23.67 -19.46
C LEU A 318 -2.97 -23.86 -20.54
#